data_AF-A0A239KG11-F1
#
_entry.id   AF-A0A239KG11-F1
#
_cell.length_a   1.000
_cell.length_b   1.000
_cell.length_c   1.000
_cell.angle_alpha   90.00
_cell.angle_beta   90.00
_cell.angle_gamma   90.00
#
_symmetry.space_group_name_H-M   'P 1'
#
loop_
_entity.id
_entity.type
_entity.pdbx_description
1 polymer ?
#
loop_
_entity_poly.entity_id
_entity_poly.type
_entity_poly.pdbx_seq_one_letter_code
_entity_poly.pdbx_strand_id
1 'polypeptide(L)'
;MRNNGGGHYNHSLFWQLLTNDKSKNTLSGELQKAINNTFGSVDAFKAEFEKAAATRFGSGWAWLILDNNGELAVTSTANQDNPLMDVAEKQGQPLLGLDVWEHAYYLNYQNRRPDYISSFWSVVNWSEVERLYVEAQQALASK
;
A
#
# COMPACT_ATOMS: atom_id res chain seq x y z
N MET A 1 9.66 19.36 -8.76
CA MET A 1 8.51 19.15 -7.86
C MET A 1 8.18 17.68 -7.62
N ARG A 2 8.30 16.80 -8.63
CA ARG A 2 8.03 15.34 -8.54
C ARG A 2 8.50 14.65 -7.25
N ASN A 3 9.80 14.70 -6.93
CA ASN A 3 10.33 14.00 -5.75
C ASN A 3 9.73 14.50 -4.42
N ASN A 4 9.58 15.82 -4.26
CA ASN A 4 9.07 16.40 -3.00
C ASN A 4 7.55 16.26 -2.88
N GLY A 5 6.82 16.47 -3.98
CA GLY A 5 5.36 16.30 -4.02
C GLY A 5 4.97 14.84 -3.80
N GLY A 6 5.67 13.91 -4.44
CA GLY A 6 5.53 12.48 -4.20
C GLY A 6 5.86 12.12 -2.75
N GLY A 7 6.98 12.61 -2.23
CA GLY A 7 7.38 12.35 -0.84
C GLY A 7 6.36 12.84 0.18
N HIS A 8 5.81 14.04 -0.04
CA HIS A 8 4.74 14.57 0.79
C HIS A 8 3.48 13.71 0.72
N TYR A 9 2.99 13.40 -0.48
CA TYR A 9 1.80 12.58 -0.66
C TYR A 9 1.97 11.19 0.00
N ASN A 10 3.08 10.51 -0.30
CA ASN A 10 3.33 9.14 0.16
C ASN A 10 3.35 9.06 1.68
N HIS A 11 4.07 9.96 2.36
CA HIS A 11 4.15 9.95 3.83
C HIS A 11 2.85 10.43 4.49
N SER A 12 2.19 11.46 3.93
CA SER A 12 0.89 11.91 4.45
C SER A 12 -0.15 10.79 4.43
N LEU A 13 -0.14 9.96 3.39
CA LEU A 13 -0.95 8.74 3.32
C LEU A 13 -0.46 7.68 4.32
N PHE A 14 0.84 7.36 4.31
CA PHE A 14 1.44 6.31 5.14
C PHE A 14 1.06 6.44 6.63
N TRP A 15 1.12 7.65 7.19
CA TRP A 15 0.78 7.84 8.61
C TRP A 15 -0.69 7.57 8.94
N GLN A 16 -1.61 7.80 8.01
CA GLN A 16 -3.03 7.50 8.20
C GLN A 16 -3.29 5.98 8.14
N LEU A 17 -2.46 5.26 7.38
CA LEU A 17 -2.52 3.81 7.21
C LEU A 17 -1.91 3.02 8.38
N LEU A 18 -1.39 3.69 9.40
CA LEU A 18 -0.83 3.08 10.61
C LEU A 18 -1.73 3.33 11.82
N THR A 19 -1.82 2.34 12.69
CA THR A 19 -2.59 2.43 13.94
C THR A 19 -1.98 1.59 15.06
N ASN A 20 -2.09 2.09 16.30
CA ASN A 20 -1.87 1.30 17.51
C ASN A 20 -3.18 0.73 18.09
N ASP A 21 -4.33 1.17 17.58
CA ASP A 21 -5.65 0.67 17.94
C ASP A 21 -5.91 -0.67 17.24
N LYS A 22 -5.90 -1.75 18.03
CA LYS A 22 -6.08 -3.12 17.55
C LYS A 22 -7.47 -3.39 16.97
N SER A 23 -8.48 -2.61 17.34
CA SER A 23 -9.82 -2.75 16.74
C SER A 23 -9.83 -2.36 15.25
N LYS A 24 -8.94 -1.46 14.84
CA LYS A 24 -8.78 -1.00 13.45
C LYS A 24 -7.80 -1.83 12.63
N ASN A 25 -7.11 -2.79 13.25
CA ASN A 25 -6.14 -3.68 12.62
C ASN A 25 -6.76 -4.99 12.11
N THR A 26 -8.08 -5.02 11.89
CA THR A 26 -8.77 -6.16 11.28
C THR A 26 -9.26 -5.82 9.88
N LEU A 27 -8.75 -6.53 8.88
CA LEU A 27 -9.27 -6.48 7.51
C LEU A 27 -10.69 -7.07 7.50
N SER A 28 -11.66 -6.31 6.99
CA SER A 28 -13.07 -6.69 6.94
C SER A 28 -13.76 -6.00 5.77
N GLY A 29 -15.08 -6.14 5.67
CA GLY A 29 -15.88 -5.33 4.75
C GLY A 29 -15.77 -5.72 3.28
N GLU A 30 -15.96 -4.72 2.42
CA GLU A 30 -15.96 -4.87 0.96
C GLU A 30 -14.56 -5.10 0.42
N LEU A 31 -13.54 -4.46 1.01
CA LEU A 31 -12.15 -4.67 0.61
C LEU A 31 -11.72 -6.13 0.82
N GLN A 32 -12.10 -6.76 1.93
CA GLN A 32 -11.74 -8.17 2.15
C GLN A 32 -12.31 -9.07 1.06
N LYS A 33 -13.56 -8.82 0.64
CA LYS A 33 -14.19 -9.57 -0.45
C LYS A 33 -13.49 -9.32 -1.77
N ALA A 34 -13.18 -8.06 -2.08
CA ALA A 34 -12.44 -7.69 -3.29
C ALA A 34 -11.04 -8.31 -3.33
N ILE A 35 -10.34 -8.34 -2.19
CA ILE A 35 -9.05 -9.02 -2.04
C ILE A 35 -9.19 -10.51 -2.31
N ASN A 36 -10.15 -11.19 -1.69
CA ASN A 36 -10.36 -12.62 -1.92
C ASN A 36 -10.73 -12.91 -3.38
N ASN A 37 -11.51 -12.06 -4.03
CA ASN A 37 -11.89 -12.24 -5.42
C ASN A 37 -10.70 -12.03 -6.37
N THR A 38 -9.83 -11.05 -6.09
CA THR A 38 -8.71 -10.68 -6.97
C THR A 38 -7.50 -11.59 -6.77
N PHE A 39 -7.13 -11.83 -5.51
CA PHE A 39 -5.90 -12.55 -5.14
C PHE A 39 -6.16 -14.00 -4.71
N GLY A 40 -7.43 -14.42 -4.61
CA GLY A 40 -7.85 -15.74 -4.13
C GLY A 40 -7.95 -15.84 -2.61
N SER A 41 -7.09 -15.15 -1.86
CA SER A 41 -7.16 -15.05 -0.40
C SER A 41 -6.40 -13.83 0.14
N VAL A 42 -6.68 -13.45 1.39
CA VAL A 42 -5.88 -12.43 2.11
C VAL A 42 -4.41 -12.85 2.23
N ASP A 43 -4.13 -14.13 2.45
CA ASP A 43 -2.75 -14.63 2.56
C ASP A 43 -2.00 -14.54 1.23
N ALA A 44 -2.67 -14.86 0.11
CA ALA A 44 -2.11 -14.71 -1.22
C ALA A 44 -1.83 -13.24 -1.55
N PHE A 45 -2.75 -12.34 -1.21
CA PHE A 45 -2.53 -10.89 -1.31
C PHE A 45 -1.31 -10.43 -0.51
N LYS A 46 -1.22 -10.83 0.77
CA LYS A 46 -0.07 -10.46 1.61
C LYS A 46 1.23 -10.97 1.00
N ALA A 47 1.28 -12.23 0.55
CA ALA A 47 2.46 -12.79 -0.09
C ALA A 47 2.89 -12.00 -1.35
N GLU A 48 1.94 -11.56 -2.17
CA GLU A 48 2.22 -10.73 -3.35
C GLU A 48 2.73 -9.33 -2.96
N PHE A 49 2.10 -8.69 -1.97
CA PHE A 49 2.51 -7.40 -1.43
C PHE A 49 3.92 -7.45 -0.81
N GLU A 50 4.19 -8.47 0.01
CA GLU A 50 5.50 -8.70 0.61
C GLU A 50 6.58 -8.91 -0.45
N LYS A 51 6.28 -9.68 -1.50
CA LYS A 51 7.18 -9.87 -2.63
C LYS A 51 7.48 -8.54 -3.33
N ALA A 52 6.47 -7.71 -3.61
CA ALA A 52 6.68 -6.39 -4.22
C ALA A 52 7.55 -5.48 -3.35
N ALA A 53 7.31 -5.46 -2.03
CA ALA A 53 8.10 -4.70 -1.07
C ALA A 53 9.56 -5.20 -0.96
N ALA A 54 9.77 -6.52 -0.92
CA ALA A 54 11.09 -7.11 -0.80
C ALA A 54 11.94 -6.94 -2.06
N THR A 55 11.31 -7.07 -3.24
CA THR A 55 12.01 -7.04 -4.55
C THR A 55 12.22 -5.65 -5.12
N ARG A 56 11.66 -4.60 -4.49
CA ARG A 56 11.98 -3.21 -4.83
C ARG A 56 13.46 -2.93 -4.58
N PHE A 57 14.26 -2.92 -5.65
CA PHE A 57 15.68 -2.57 -5.55
C PHE A 57 15.86 -1.08 -5.24
N GLY A 58 16.76 -0.78 -4.30
CA GLY A 58 17.00 0.58 -3.81
C GLY A 58 15.82 1.13 -2.99
N SER A 59 15.65 2.45 -3.05
CA SER A 59 14.58 3.20 -2.39
C SER A 59 13.26 3.10 -3.13
N GLY A 60 12.15 3.05 -2.40
CA GLY A 60 10.84 3.01 -3.01
C GLY A 60 9.70 2.67 -2.06
N TRP A 61 8.57 2.32 -2.67
CA TRP A 61 7.33 2.02 -1.98
C TRP A 61 6.66 0.78 -2.60
N ALA A 62 5.97 0.00 -1.78
CA ALA A 62 5.01 -1.02 -2.24
C ALA A 62 3.59 -0.55 -2.01
N TRP A 63 2.68 -0.90 -2.92
CA TRP A 63 1.32 -0.36 -2.94
C TRP A 63 0.28 -1.45 -3.20
N LEU A 64 -0.86 -1.33 -2.52
CA LEU A 64 -2.15 -1.85 -2.98
C LEU A 64 -2.89 -0.67 -3.60
N ILE A 65 -3.38 -0.83 -4.83
CA ILE A 65 -4.13 0.19 -5.55
C ILE A 65 -5.48 -0.35 -6.02
N LEU A 66 -6.41 0.58 -6.25
CA LEU A 66 -7.54 0.36 -7.14
C LEU A 66 -7.21 1.00 -8.49
N ASP A 67 -7.10 0.19 -9.55
CA ASP A 67 -6.80 0.72 -10.88
C ASP A 67 -8.01 1.39 -11.53
N ASN A 68 -7.78 2.00 -12.70
CA ASN A 68 -8.83 2.74 -13.41
C ASN A 68 -9.96 1.85 -13.96
N ASN A 69 -9.78 0.53 -13.97
CA ASN A 69 -10.82 -0.43 -14.34
C ASN A 69 -11.62 -0.92 -13.12
N GLY A 70 -11.28 -0.44 -11.92
CA GLY A 70 -11.90 -0.89 -10.68
C GLY A 70 -11.37 -2.21 -10.15
N GLU A 71 -10.20 -2.66 -10.64
CA GLU A 71 -9.55 -3.89 -10.17
C GLU A 71 -8.46 -3.60 -9.14
N LEU A 72 -8.32 -4.48 -8.15
CA LEU A 72 -7.23 -4.37 -7.19
C LEU A 72 -5.91 -4.83 -7.81
N ALA A 73 -4.81 -4.20 -7.41
CA ALA A 73 -3.49 -4.63 -7.83
C ALA A 73 -2.41 -4.29 -6.81
N VAL A 74 -1.38 -5.15 -6.76
CA VAL A 74 -0.13 -4.85 -6.09
C VAL A 74 0.86 -4.26 -7.08
N THR A 75 1.55 -3.19 -6.69
CA THR A 75 2.63 -2.58 -7.47
C THR A 75 3.74 -2.05 -6.55
N SER A 76 4.85 -1.61 -7.13
CA SER A 76 5.87 -0.87 -6.40
C SER A 76 6.43 0.26 -7.25
N THR A 77 6.92 1.33 -6.61
CA THR A 77 7.49 2.49 -7.29
C THR A 77 8.87 2.81 -6.76
N ALA A 78 9.72 3.39 -7.61
CA ALA A 78 11.05 3.83 -7.23
C ALA A 78 11.01 5.20 -6.54
N ASN A 79 11.93 5.43 -5.61
CA ASN A 79 12.09 6.68 -4.90
C ASN A 79 10.76 7.19 -4.29
N GLN A 80 10.31 8.38 -4.67
CA GLN A 80 9.07 8.99 -4.20
C GLN A 80 7.97 9.01 -5.26
N ASP A 81 8.16 8.30 -6.36
CA ASP A 81 7.08 8.11 -7.32
C ASP A 81 5.95 7.33 -6.67
N ASN A 82 4.73 7.51 -7.17
CA ASN A 82 3.56 6.78 -6.67
C ASN A 82 2.57 6.50 -7.81
N PRO A 83 1.58 5.62 -7.59
CA PRO A 83 0.64 5.16 -8.62
C PRO A 83 -0.26 6.25 -9.24
N LEU A 84 -0.26 7.49 -8.71
CA LEU A 84 -0.99 8.62 -9.31
C LEU A 84 -0.20 9.32 -10.43
N MET A 85 1.10 9.02 -10.56
CA MET A 85 1.97 9.67 -11.52
C MET A 85 1.94 8.95 -12.88
N ASP A 86 2.12 9.70 -13.96
CA ASP A 86 2.20 9.22 -15.36
C ASP A 86 3.37 8.25 -15.61
N VAL A 87 4.42 8.35 -14.80
CA VAL A 87 5.61 7.49 -14.82
C VAL A 87 5.43 6.15 -14.11
N ALA A 88 4.31 5.94 -13.40
CA ALA A 88 4.05 4.69 -12.73
C ALA A 88 3.67 3.61 -13.76
N GLU A 89 4.34 2.45 -13.69
CA GLU A 89 4.06 1.30 -14.56
C GLU A 89 2.61 0.82 -14.44
N LYS A 90 2.07 0.83 -13.22
CA LYS A 90 0.66 0.58 -12.94
C LYS A 90 0.07 1.76 -12.18
N GLN A 91 -0.87 2.46 -12.82
CA GLN A 91 -1.56 3.60 -12.26
C GLN A 91 -2.85 3.20 -11.55
N GLY A 92 -3.21 3.94 -10.51
CA GLY A 92 -4.45 3.72 -9.75
C GLY A 92 -4.46 4.52 -8.47
N GLN A 93 -5.59 4.50 -7.78
CA GLN A 93 -5.77 5.13 -6.48
C GLN A 93 -5.04 4.31 -5.40
N PRO A 94 -4.04 4.86 -4.69
CA PRO A 94 -3.39 4.17 -3.58
C PRO A 94 -4.35 3.94 -2.42
N LEU A 95 -4.39 2.70 -1.94
CA LEU A 95 -5.21 2.26 -0.80
C LEU A 95 -4.35 1.91 0.41
N LEU A 96 -3.24 1.20 0.17
CA LEU A 96 -2.22 0.87 1.17
C LEU A 96 -0.85 1.15 0.57
N GLY A 97 0.06 1.72 1.36
CA GLY A 97 1.44 1.98 0.98
C GLY A 97 2.40 1.56 2.10
N LEU A 98 3.53 0.97 1.73
CA LEU A 98 4.63 0.64 2.63
C LEU A 98 5.93 1.30 2.15
N ASP A 99 6.52 2.14 3.01
CA ASP A 99 7.82 2.76 2.77
C ASP A 99 8.93 1.70 2.91
N VAL A 100 9.67 1.43 1.83
CA VAL A 100 10.83 0.52 1.85
C VAL A 100 12.15 1.24 1.61
N TRP A 101 12.18 2.57 1.79
CA TRP A 101 13.43 3.29 1.98
C TRP A 101 14.11 2.82 3.27
N GLU A 102 15.43 2.72 3.26
CA GLU A 102 16.18 2.22 4.41
C GLU A 102 15.90 3.04 5.69
N HIS A 103 15.69 4.36 5.57
CA HIS A 103 15.36 5.20 6.72
C HIS A 103 14.11 4.73 7.48
N ALA A 104 13.18 4.03 6.83
CA ALA A 104 11.93 3.58 7.43
C ALA A 104 12.15 2.43 8.43
N TYR A 105 13.24 1.67 8.29
CA TYR A 105 13.44 0.43 9.05
C TYR A 105 14.85 0.21 9.59
N TYR A 106 15.88 0.92 9.11
CA TYR A 106 17.28 0.54 9.34
C TYR A 106 17.68 0.52 10.82
N LEU A 107 17.15 1.44 11.64
CA LEU A 107 17.49 1.49 13.07
C LEU A 107 17.01 0.25 13.84
N ASN A 108 15.88 -0.35 13.44
CA ASN A 108 15.29 -1.49 14.14
C ASN A 108 15.61 -2.83 13.45
N TYR A 109 15.81 -2.83 12.13
CA TYR A 109 15.89 -4.03 11.32
C TYR A 109 17.20 -4.17 10.52
N GLN A 110 17.97 -3.10 10.35
CA GLN A 110 19.20 -3.06 9.55
C GLN A 110 18.94 -3.62 8.14
N ASN A 111 19.67 -4.65 7.70
CA ASN A 111 19.48 -5.29 6.40
C ASN A 111 18.25 -6.22 6.31
N ARG A 112 17.54 -6.44 7.43
CA ARG A 112 16.40 -7.37 7.51
C ARG A 112 15.09 -6.71 7.08
N ARG A 113 15.07 -6.20 5.84
CA ARG A 113 13.83 -5.67 5.23
C ARG A 113 12.65 -6.66 5.31
N PRO A 114 12.82 -7.98 5.09
CA PRO A 114 11.72 -8.93 5.23
C PRO A 114 11.06 -8.92 6.62
N ASP A 115 11.85 -8.80 7.69
CA ASP A 115 11.34 -8.74 9.07
C ASP A 115 10.50 -7.47 9.30
N TYR A 116 10.92 -6.33 8.73
CA TYR A 116 10.16 -5.08 8.75
C TYR A 116 8.84 -5.20 7.98
N ILE A 117 8.87 -5.79 6.79
CA ILE A 117 7.66 -5.99 5.97
C ILE A 117 6.68 -6.90 6.73
N SER A 118 7.14 -7.99 7.33
CA SER A 118 6.29 -8.89 8.10
C SER A 118 5.68 -8.20 9.34
N SER A 119 6.43 -7.33 10.02
CA SER A 119 5.93 -6.61 11.20
C SER A 119 4.88 -5.55 10.87
N PHE A 120 4.93 -4.97 9.67
CA PHE A 120 3.99 -3.95 9.18
C PHE A 120 2.52 -4.39 9.34
N TRP A 121 2.20 -5.66 9.06
CA TRP A 121 0.82 -6.15 9.13
C TRP A 121 0.16 -5.98 10.51
N SER A 122 0.96 -5.93 11.59
CA SER A 122 0.48 -5.78 12.96
C SER A 122 0.05 -4.35 13.33
N VAL A 123 0.33 -3.39 12.44
CA VAL A 123 0.07 -1.95 12.64
C VAL A 123 -0.72 -1.32 11.50
N VAL A 124 -1.15 -2.09 10.49
CA VAL A 124 -2.00 -1.56 9.41
C VAL A 124 -3.36 -1.12 9.95
N ASN A 125 -3.78 0.09 9.60
CA ASN A 125 -5.10 0.62 9.86
C ASN A 125 -6.08 0.19 8.75
N TRP A 126 -6.60 -1.03 8.83
CA TRP A 126 -7.49 -1.59 7.82
C TRP A 126 -8.81 -0.82 7.69
N SER A 127 -9.27 -0.14 8.74
CA SER A 127 -10.44 0.76 8.65
C SER A 127 -10.20 1.92 7.69
N GLU A 128 -8.99 2.47 7.67
CA GLU A 128 -8.63 3.55 6.74
C GLU A 128 -8.47 3.02 5.30
N VAL A 129 -7.87 1.85 5.13
CA VAL A 129 -7.76 1.20 3.81
C VAL A 129 -9.14 0.90 3.22
N GLU A 130 -10.08 0.40 4.04
CA GLU A 130 -11.48 0.19 3.66
C GLU A 130 -12.16 1.50 3.25
N ARG A 131 -11.99 2.58 4.03
CA ARG A 131 -12.54 3.90 3.71
C ARG A 131 -12.05 4.40 2.34
N LEU A 132 -10.74 4.34 2.11
CA LEU A 132 -10.13 4.73 0.83
C LEU A 132 -10.64 3.87 -0.33
N TYR A 133 -10.82 2.56 -0.11
CA TYR A 133 -11.35 1.66 -1.13
C TYR A 133 -12.78 2.02 -1.53
N VAL A 134 -13.66 2.24 -0.55
CA VAL A 134 -15.06 2.62 -0.79
C VAL A 134 -15.15 3.97 -1.50
N GLU A 135 -14.36 4.96 -1.08
CA GLU A 135 -14.30 6.27 -1.75
C GLU A 135 -13.80 6.16 -3.19
N ALA A 136 -12.78 5.33 -3.43
CA ALA A 136 -12.25 5.10 -4.76
C ALA A 136 -13.27 4.42 -5.69
N GLN A 137 -14.00 3.42 -5.18
CA GLN A 137 -15.11 2.76 -5.90
C GLN A 137 -16.22 3.75 -6.27
N GLN A 138 -16.63 4.60 -5.33
CA GLN A 138 -17.65 5.62 -5.58
C GLN A 138 -17.18 6.65 -6.61
N ALA A 139 -15.92 7.08 -6.54
CA ALA A 139 -15.34 8.02 -7.49
C ALA A 139 -15.25 7.42 -8.91
N LEU A 140 -15.00 6.12 -9.06
CA LEU A 140 -15.03 5.43 -10.36
C LEU A 140 -16.46 5.30 -10.91
N ALA A 141 -17.43 4.94 -10.07
CA ALA A 141 -18.82 4.82 -10.47
C ALA A 141 -19.48 6.16 -10.87
N SER A 142 -18.88 7.29 -10.46
CA SER A 142 -19.37 8.64 -10.75
C SER A 142 -18.75 9.28 -12.00
N LYS A 143 -17.85 8.57 -12.69
CA LYS A 143 -17.23 9.00 -13.95
C LYS A 143 -17.98 8.40 -15.14
#